data_AF-A0A2X3UAR1-F1
#
_entry.id   AF-A0A2X3UAR1-F1
#
_cell.length_a   1.000
_cell.length_b   1.000
_cell.length_c   1.000
_cell.angle_alpha   90.00
_cell.angle_beta   90.00
_cell.angle_gamma   90.00
#
_symmetry.space_group_name_H-M   'P 1'
#
loop_
_entity.id
_entity.type
_entity.pdbx_description
1 polymer ?
#
loop_
_entity_poly.entity_id
_entity_poly.type
_entity_poly.pdbx_seq_one_letter_code
_entity_poly.pdbx_strand_id
1 'polypeptide(L)' 'MVFSLGNLAPIVTMWLAPKAYSAQLLAKGKTQDYVDQVMVPFTANHALILIGGTLMAALIGGHIAKNWLKNK' A
#
# COMPACT_ATOMS: atom_id res chain seq x y z
N MET A 1 -2.57 -16.68 4.87
CA MET A 1 -3.05 -15.66 3.92
C MET A 1 -2.21 -14.41 4.14
N VAL A 2 -1.15 -14.22 3.35
CA VAL A 2 -0.36 -12.99 3.38
C VAL A 2 -1.12 -12.00 2.51
N PHE A 3 -1.90 -11.10 3.12
CA PHE A 3 -2.35 -9.90 2.41
C PHE A 3 -1.10 -9.27 1.79
N SER A 4 -1.13 -8.92 0.51
CA SER A 4 0.06 -8.46 -0.21
C SER A 4 0.61 -7.17 0.42
N LEU A 5 1.51 -7.33 1.39
CA LEU A 5 2.38 -6.27 1.91
C LEU A 5 3.32 -5.74 0.81
N GLY A 6 3.37 -6.41 -0.35
CA GLY A 6 4.21 -6.05 -1.48
C GLY A 6 4.00 -4.61 -1.95
N ASN A 7 2.79 -4.07 -1.83
CA ASN A 7 2.50 -2.66 -2.14
C ASN A 7 2.64 -1.73 -0.92
N LEU A 8 2.48 -2.27 0.30
CA LEU A 8 2.61 -1.48 1.53
C LEU A 8 4.06 -1.10 1.82
N ALA A 9 5.01 -2.02 1.63
CA ALA A 9 6.42 -1.74 1.87
C ALA A 9 6.94 -0.54 1.03
N PRO A 10 6.70 -0.49 -0.30
CA PRO A 10 6.97 0.69 -1.12
C PRO A 10 6.33 1.97 -0.60
N ILE A 11 5.02 1.97 -0.32
CA ILE A 11 4.29 3.17 0.14
C ILE A 11 4.87 3.70 1.46
N VAL A 12 5.14 2.82 2.42
CA VAL A 12 5.75 3.20 3.71
C VAL A 12 7.13 3.81 3.49
N THR A 13 7.96 3.22 2.63
CA THR A 13 9.29 3.78 2.32
C THR A 13 9.22 5.10 1.55
N MET A 14 8.23 5.28 0.66
CA MET A 14 7.97 6.55 -0.03
C MET A 14 7.62 7.66 0.95
N TRP A 15 6.89 7.36 2.03
CA TRP A 15 6.49 8.36 3.02
C TRP A 15 7.58 8.67 4.06
N LEU A 16 8.26 7.64 4.57
CA LEU A 16 9.25 7.81 5.63
C LEU A 16 10.62 8.25 5.11
N ALA A 17 11.01 7.81 3.92
CA ALA A 17 12.32 8.05 3.34
C ALA A 17 12.25 8.37 1.83
N PRO A 18 11.47 9.39 1.40
CA PRO A 18 11.19 9.66 -0.01
C PRO A 18 12.44 9.83 -0.86
N LYS A 19 13.43 10.59 -0.38
CA LYS A 19 14.68 10.84 -1.10
C LYS A 19 15.51 9.57 -1.31
N ALA A 20 15.61 8.74 -0.26
CA ALA A 20 16.36 7.49 -0.32
C ALA A 20 15.67 6.48 -1.24
N TYR A 21 14.34 6.44 -1.21
CA TYR A 21 13.56 5.58 -2.10
C TYR A 21 13.68 6.00 -3.57
N SER A 22 13.55 7.30 -3.88
CA SER A 22 13.80 7.84 -5.22
C SER A 22 15.21 7.53 -5.71
N ALA A 23 16.23 7.75 -4.88
CA ALA A 23 17.62 7.42 -5.22
C ALA A 23 17.80 5.92 -5.50
N GLN A 24 17.15 5.04 -4.72
CA GLN A 24 17.17 3.61 -4.96
C GLN A 24 16.52 3.24 -6.32
N LEU A 25 15.41 3.88 -6.70
CA LEU A 25 14.78 3.66 -7.99
C LEU A 25 15.69 4.08 -9.16
N LEU A 26 16.33 5.24 -9.04
CA LEU A 26 17.30 5.71 -10.03
C LEU A 26 18.51 4.77 -10.11
N ALA A 27 19.04 4.29 -8.99
CA ALA A 27 20.13 3.31 -8.95
C ALA A 27 19.74 1.96 -9.57
N LYS A 28 18.45 1.63 -9.60
CA LYS A 28 17.89 0.46 -10.30
C LYS A 28 17.64 0.71 -11.80
N GLY A 29 18.09 1.85 -12.33
CA GLY A 29 17.98 2.20 -13.75
C GLY A 29 16.61 2.76 -14.16
N LYS A 30 15.79 3.23 -13.22
CA LYS A 30 14.53 3.92 -13.56
C LYS A 30 14.80 5.37 -13.98
N THR A 31 13.96 5.90 -14.87
CA THR A 31 14.02 7.31 -15.29
C THR A 31 13.42 8.23 -14.23
N GLN A 32 13.78 9.51 -14.26
CA GLN A 32 13.18 10.50 -13.35
C GLN A 32 11.66 10.60 -13.57
N ASP A 33 11.20 10.60 -14.83
CA ASP A 33 9.77 10.60 -15.17
C ASP A 33 9.02 9.43 -14.51
N TYR A 34 9.63 8.25 -14.49
CA TYR A 34 9.05 7.09 -13.80
C TYR A 34 8.98 7.31 -12.29
N VAL A 35 10.04 7.85 -11.68
CA VAL A 35 10.07 8.13 -10.24
C VAL A 35 8.95 9.10 -9.87
N ASP A 36 8.81 10.19 -10.62
CA ASP A 36 7.79 11.21 -10.37
C ASP A 36 6.37 10.65 -10.53
N GLN A 37 6.19 9.69 -11.44
CA GLN A 37 4.91 8.99 -11.64
C GLN A 37 4.54 8.05 -10.48
N VAL A 38 5.50 7.33 -9.90
CA VAL A 38 5.21 6.28 -8.91
C VAL A 38 5.28 6.75 -7.46
N MET A 39 5.97 7.86 -7.19
CA MET A 39 6.09 8.41 -5.86
C MET A 39 4.73 8.92 -5.37
N VAL A 40 4.21 8.30 -4.30
CA VAL A 40 2.98 8.74 -3.66
C VAL A 40 3.32 9.66 -2.48
N PRO A 41 2.93 10.94 -2.51
CA PRO A 41 3.21 11.85 -1.41
C PRO A 41 2.38 11.51 -0.17
N PHE A 42 2.94 11.72 1.01
CA PHE A 42 2.18 11.60 2.23
C PHE A 42 1.18 12.75 2.35
N THR A 43 -0.11 12.43 2.29
CA THR A 43 -1.20 13.37 2.57
C THR A 43 -2.24 12.67 3.45
N ALA A 44 -3.05 13.45 4.16
CA ALA A 44 -4.14 12.90 4.97
C ALA A 44 -5.09 12.03 4.13
N ASN A 45 -5.38 12.44 2.89
CA ASN A 45 -6.23 11.67 1.99
C ASN A 45 -5.62 10.31 1.62
N HIS A 46 -4.33 10.26 1.26
CA HIS A 46 -3.67 8.98 0.96
C HIS A 46 -3.62 8.04 2.18
N ALA A 47 -3.35 8.60 3.37
CA ALA A 47 -3.37 7.83 4.62
C ALA A 47 -4.76 7.28 4.94
N LEU A 48 -5.80 8.10 4.78
CA LEU A 48 -7.19 7.68 5.01
C LEU A 48 -7.64 6.60 4.04
N ILE A 49 -7.30 6.71 2.75
CA ILE A 49 -7.60 5.66 1.76
C ILE A 49 -6.90 4.36 2.13
N LEU A 50 -5.64 4.42 2.55
CA LEU A 50 -4.87 3.24 2.90
C LEU A 50 -5.48 2.52 4.12
N ILE A 51 -5.70 3.27 5.21
CA ILE A 51 -6.24 2.73 6.47
C ILE A 51 -7.69 2.31 6.27
N GLY A 52 -8.52 3.20 5.76
CA GLY A 52 -9.95 2.98 5.53
C GLY A 52 -10.20 1.82 4.57
N GLY A 53 -9.50 1.77 3.44
CA GLY A 53 -9.60 0.67 2.48
C GLY A 53 -9.19 -0.69 3.07
N THR A 54 -8.11 -0.70 3.86
CA THR A 54 -7.66 -1.92 4.57
C THR A 54 -8.69 -2.40 5.58
N LEU A 55 -9.23 -1.50 6.41
CA LEU A 55 -10.26 -1.83 7.40
C LEU A 55 -11.54 -2.32 6.72
N MET A 56 -11.98 -1.67 5.65
CA MET A 56 -13.14 -2.08 4.87
C MET A 56 -12.97 -3.49 4.28
N ALA A 57 -11.82 -3.77 3.66
CA ALA A 57 -11.51 -5.08 3.13
C ALA A 57 -11.51 -6.17 4.22
N ALA A 58 -10.94 -5.85 5.40
CA ALA A 58 -10.93 -6.76 6.54
C ALA A 58 -12.34 -7.06 7.07
N LEU A 59 -13.21 -6.05 7.16
CA LEU A 59 -14.61 -6.22 7.58
C LEU A 59 -15.40 -7.09 6.60
N ILE A 60 -15.27 -6.84 5.30
CA ILE A 60 -15.94 -7.62 4.25
C ILE A 60 -15.45 -9.07 4.27
N GLY A 61 -14.14 -9.28 4.26
CA GLY A 61 -13.54 -10.61 4.31
C GLY A 61 -13.95 -11.38 5.56
N GLY A 62 -13.93 -10.71 6.73
CA GLY A 62 -14.39 -11.29 7.99
C GLY A 62 -15.87 -11.66 7.99
N HIS A 63 -16.72 -10.82 7.40
CA HIS A 63 -18.16 -11.12 7.26
C HIS A 63 -18.41 -12.34 6.37
N ILE A 64 -17.74 -12.42 5.22
CA ILE A 64 -17.82 -13.57 4.30
C ILE A 64 -17.36 -14.84 5.00
N ALA A 65 -16.19 -14.81 5.67
CA ALA A 65 -15.65 -15.96 6.39
C ALA A 65 -16.61 -16.43 7.50
N LYS A 66 -17.18 -15.50 8.28
CA LYS A 66 -18.16 -15.80 9.32
C LYS A 66 -19.40 -16.51 8.75
N ASN A 67 -19.94 -16.06 7.62
CA ASN A 67 -21.11 -16.68 7.00
C ASN A 67 -20.78 -18.07 6.44
N TRP A 68 -19.60 -18.25 5.83
CA TRP A 68 -19.16 -19.54 5.34
C TRP A 68 -18.99 -20.57 6.47
N LEU A 69 -18.41 -20.16 7.60
CA LEU A 69 -18.23 -21.03 8.77
C LEU A 69 -19.55 -21.40 9.46
N LYS A 70 -20.58 -20.56 9.36
CA LYS A 70 -21.92 -20.84 9.92
C LYS A 70 -22.75 -21.82 9.09
N ASN A 71 -22.45 -21.92 7.80
CA ASN A 71 -23.16 -22.79 6.86
C ASN A 71 -22.44 -24.15 6.68
N LYS A 72 -21.45 -24.45 7.53
CA LYS A 72 -20.80 -25.76 7.68
C LYS A 72 -21.26 -26.42 8.97
#